data_AF-A0A2S9FYE8-F1
#
_entry.id   AF-A0A2S9FYE8-F1
#
_cell.length_a   1.000
_cell.length_b   1.000
_cell.length_c   1.000
_cell.angle_alpha   90.00
_cell.angle_beta   90.00
_cell.angle_gamma   90.00
#
_symmetry.space_group_name_H-M   'P 1'
#
loop_
_entity.id
_entity.type
_entity.pdbx_description
1 polymer ?
#
loop_
_entity_poly.entity_id
_entity_poly.type
_entity_poly.pdbx_seq_one_letter_code
_entity_poly.pdbx_strand_id
1 'polypeptide(L)'
;CEATCGLTLTIEDGHVTGARGDRDDVFSAGFICPKGASFGELDNDPDRLAAPLVRRNGVLTEATWDEAFAAMADGLGAAVRDHGG
;
A
#
# COMPACT_ATOMS: atom_id res chain seq x y z
N CYS A 1 -7.51 -9.70 -1.39
CA CYS A 1 -8.98 -9.52 -1.38
C CYS A 1 -9.50 -9.92 0.00
N GLU A 2 -10.78 -9.69 0.25
CA GLU A 2 -11.49 -10.01 1.49
C GLU A 2 -11.45 -11.50 1.89
N ALA A 3 -11.10 -12.39 0.96
CA ALA A 3 -10.88 -13.81 1.27
C ALA A 3 -9.62 -14.07 2.11
N THR A 4 -8.67 -13.14 2.16
CA THR A 4 -7.50 -13.18 3.06
C THR A 4 -6.73 -14.51 3.06
N CYS A 5 -6.50 -15.12 1.88
CA CYS A 5 -5.69 -16.34 1.78
C CYS A 5 -4.27 -16.11 2.32
N GLY A 6 -3.74 -17.07 3.08
CA GLY A 6 -2.35 -17.06 3.53
C GLY A 6 -1.35 -17.22 2.38
N LEU A 7 -0.22 -16.53 2.48
CA LEU A 7 0.86 -16.55 1.48
C LEU A 7 2.19 -16.93 2.13
N THR A 8 2.96 -17.78 1.46
CA THR A 8 4.40 -17.88 1.70
C THR A 8 5.13 -17.11 0.61
N LEU A 9 6.02 -16.21 1.01
CA LEU A 9 6.82 -15.37 0.12
C LEU A 9 8.27 -15.85 0.07
N THR A 10 8.86 -15.82 -1.12
CA THR A 10 10.31 -15.90 -1.31
C THR A 10 10.84 -14.48 -1.41
N ILE A 11 11.85 -14.16 -0.61
CA ILE A 11 12.45 -12.82 -0.54
C ILE A 11 13.95 -12.94 -0.82
N GLU A 12 14.42 -12.19 -1.80
CA GLU A 12 15.82 -12.13 -2.23
C GLU A 12 16.20 -10.66 -2.42
N ASP A 13 17.34 -10.24 -1.85
CA ASP A 13 17.84 -8.85 -1.93
C ASP A 13 16.79 -7.77 -1.53
N GLY A 14 15.89 -8.11 -0.60
CA GLY A 14 14.83 -7.22 -0.14
C GLY A 14 13.60 -7.15 -1.05
N HIS A 15 13.58 -7.92 -2.14
CA HIS A 15 12.48 -7.98 -3.11
C HIS A 15 11.73 -9.31 -3.01
N VAL A 16 10.41 -9.27 -3.17
CA VAL A 16 9.60 -10.48 -3.27
C VAL A 16 9.76 -11.09 -4.67
N THR A 17 10.45 -12.23 -4.77
CA THR A 17 10.69 -12.92 -6.05
C THR A 17 9.72 -14.07 -6.31
N GLY A 18 8.93 -14.45 -5.30
CA GLY A 18 7.89 -15.47 -5.47
C GLY A 18 6.81 -15.39 -4.40
N ALA A 19 5.59 -15.76 -4.80
CA ALA A 19 4.43 -15.89 -3.92
C ALA A 19 3.70 -17.21 -4.21
N ARG A 20 3.43 -17.98 -3.16
CA ARG A 20 2.62 -19.20 -3.24
C ARG A 20 1.63 -19.24 -2.09
N GLY A 21 0.61 -20.07 -2.20
CA GLY A 21 -0.30 -20.31 -1.09
C GLY A 21 0.45 -20.94 0.09
N ASP A 22 0.12 -20.46 1.28
CA ASP A 22 0.59 -21.07 2.51
C ASP A 22 -0.23 -22.33 2.80
N ARG A 23 0.46 -23.48 2.87
CA ARG A 23 -0.18 -24.79 3.09
C ARG A 23 -0.71 -24.95 4.51
N ASP A 24 -0.15 -24.21 5.46
CA ASP A 24 -0.52 -24.27 6.87
C ASP A 24 -1.61 -23.24 7.20
N ASP A 25 -2.01 -22.40 6.23
CA ASP A 25 -3.10 -21.45 6.41
C ASP A 25 -4.43 -22.16 6.65
N VAL A 26 -5.07 -21.84 7.77
CA VAL A 26 -6.29 -22.50 8.27
C VAL A 26 -7.48 -22.36 7.34
N PHE A 27 -7.50 -21.32 6.51
CA PHE A 27 -8.60 -21.02 5.61
C PHE A 27 -8.36 -21.57 4.20
N SER A 28 -7.24 -21.19 3.59
CA SER A 28 -6.98 -21.46 2.18
C SER A 28 -6.23 -22.77 1.92
N ALA A 29 -5.58 -23.36 2.94
CA ALA A 29 -4.86 -24.64 2.84
C ALA A 29 -3.94 -24.74 1.61
N GLY A 30 -3.28 -23.64 1.26
CA GLY A 30 -2.35 -23.54 0.13
C GLY A 30 -2.99 -23.17 -1.20
N PHE A 31 -4.32 -23.03 -1.29
CA PHE A 31 -4.97 -22.53 -2.50
C PHE A 31 -4.91 -21.00 -2.57
N ILE A 32 -4.43 -20.48 -3.71
CA ILE A 32 -4.54 -19.06 -4.05
C ILE A 32 -5.00 -18.90 -5.49
N CYS A 33 -5.77 -17.85 -5.75
CA CYS A 33 -6.14 -17.46 -7.11
C CYS A 33 -4.97 -16.73 -7.80
N PRO A 34 -5.04 -16.47 -9.13
CA PRO A 34 -3.99 -15.77 -9.87
C PRO A 34 -3.57 -14.42 -9.25
N LYS A 35 -4.50 -13.71 -8.60
CA LYS A 35 -4.20 -12.44 -7.90
C LYS A 35 -3.18 -12.59 -6.77
N GLY A 36 -3.22 -13.71 -6.04
CA GLY A 36 -2.24 -13.97 -4.98
C GLY A 36 -0.90 -14.43 -5.55
N ALA A 37 -0.94 -15.19 -6.65
CA ALA A 37 0.27 -15.70 -7.30
C ALA A 37 1.09 -14.56 -7.94
N SER A 38 0.44 -13.49 -8.39
CA SER A 38 1.10 -12.31 -8.98
C SER A 38 1.59 -11.28 -7.96
N PHE A 39 1.61 -11.58 -6.64
CA PHE A 39 1.95 -10.59 -5.61
C PHE A 39 3.35 -10.00 -5.78
N GLY A 40 4.34 -10.81 -6.18
CA GLY A 40 5.71 -10.33 -6.41
C GLY A 40 5.80 -9.27 -7.52
N GLU A 41 4.98 -9.36 -8.57
CA GLU A 41 4.94 -8.34 -9.63
C GLU A 41 4.38 -7.01 -9.10
N LEU A 42 3.33 -7.09 -8.27
CA LEU A 42 2.68 -5.90 -7.69
C LEU A 42 3.57 -5.17 -6.67
N ASP A 43 4.27 -5.90 -5.81
CA ASP A 43 5.15 -5.29 -4.79
C ASP A 43 6.36 -4.56 -5.44
N ASN A 44 6.81 -5.07 -6.60
CA ASN A 44 7.94 -4.55 -7.37
C ASN A 44 7.53 -3.68 -8.58
N ASP A 45 6.27 -3.23 -8.64
CA ASP A 45 5.80 -2.38 -9.73
C ASP A 45 6.63 -1.08 -9.80
N PRO A 46 7.22 -0.72 -10.95
CA PRO A 46 8.04 0.49 -11.08
C PRO A 46 7.25 1.78 -10.84
N ASP A 47 5.92 1.76 -10.97
CA ASP A 47 5.04 2.89 -10.73
C ASP A 47 4.55 2.97 -9.27
N ARG A 48 5.02 2.08 -8.39
CA ARG A 48 4.68 2.09 -6.97
C ARG A 48 5.11 3.40 -6.31
N LEU A 49 4.16 4.06 -5.63
CA LEU A 49 4.45 5.26 -4.84
C LEU A 49 5.42 4.95 -3.69
N ALA A 50 6.59 5.59 -3.72
CA ALA A 50 7.63 5.44 -2.71
C ALA A 50 7.66 6.58 -1.67
N ALA A 51 6.96 7.69 -1.93
CA ALA A 51 6.91 8.86 -1.05
C ALA A 51 5.52 9.51 -1.04
N PRO A 52 5.15 10.24 0.02
CA PRO A 52 3.98 11.10 0.03
C PRO A 52 4.03 12.15 -1.08
N LEU A 53 2.86 12.48 -1.63
CA LEU A 53 2.70 13.56 -2.61
C LEU A 53 1.77 14.63 -2.05
N VAL A 54 2.21 15.88 -2.06
CA VAL A 54 1.41 17.05 -1.64
C VAL A 54 1.17 17.94 -2.84
N ARG A 55 -0.07 18.44 -2.99
CA ARG A 55 -0.41 19.34 -4.10
C ARG A 55 0.11 20.75 -3.83
N ARG A 56 1.01 21.24 -4.69
CA ARG A 56 1.56 22.60 -4.66
C ARG A 56 1.28 23.26 -6.01
N ASN A 57 0.61 24.40 -6.02
CA ASN A 57 0.22 25.12 -7.25
C ASN A 57 -0.51 24.24 -8.28
N GLY A 58 -1.39 23.36 -7.81
CA GLY A 58 -2.18 22.44 -8.65
C GLY A 58 -1.48 21.14 -9.03
N VAL A 59 -0.16 21.02 -8.84
CA VAL A 59 0.63 19.84 -9.23
C VAL A 59 0.97 18.99 -8.00
N LEU A 60 0.95 17.66 -8.13
CA LEU A 60 1.43 16.76 -7.08
C LEU A 60 2.96 16.75 -7.08
N THR A 61 3.56 16.97 -5.91
CA THR A 61 5.02 17.00 -5.74
C THR A 61 5.38 16.13 -4.55
N GLU A 62 6.51 15.42 -4.64
CA GLU A 62 7.05 14.66 -3.53
C GLU A 62 7.23 15.52 -2.28
N ALA A 63 6.95 14.92 -1.13
CA ALA A 63 7.03 15.55 0.17
C ALA A 63 7.51 14.54 1.21
N THR A 64 8.01 15.06 2.33
CA THR A 64 8.27 14.24 3.52
C THR A 64 6.97 13.84 4.21
N TRP A 65 7.03 12.83 5.09
CA TRP A 65 5.90 12.46 5.92
C TRP A 65 5.44 13.61 6.84
N ASP A 66 6.37 14.37 7.40
CA ASP A 66 6.05 15.51 8.26
C ASP A 66 5.30 16.61 7.49
N GLU A 67 5.75 16.94 6.27
CA GLU A 67 5.05 17.89 5.39
C GLU A 67 3.66 17.38 4.98
N ALA A 68 3.54 16.07 4.68
CA ALA A 68 2.26 15.47 4.30
C ALA A 68 1.24 15.50 5.45
N PHE A 69 1.68 15.17 6.67
CA PHE A 69 0.83 15.24 7.86
C PHE A 69 0.49 16.69 8.24
N ALA A 70 1.42 17.63 8.10
CA ALA A 70 1.13 19.05 8.31
C ALA A 70 0.06 19.55 7.33
N ALA A 71 0.19 19.23 6.04
CA ALA A 71 -0.80 19.60 5.03
C ALA A 71 -2.18 18.98 5.31
N MET A 72 -2.22 17.73 5.77
CA MET A 72 -3.46 17.06 6.18
C MET A 72 -4.09 17.78 7.39
N ALA A 73 -3.32 18.07 8.43
CA ALA A 73 -3.80 18.70 9.65
C ALA A 73 -4.35 20.11 9.38
N ASP A 74 -3.67 20.88 8.55
CA ASP A 74 -4.11 22.22 8.14
C ASP A 74 -5.43 22.16 7.36
N GLY A 75 -5.53 21.26 6.37
CA GLY A 75 -6.72 21.11 5.54
C GLY A 75 -7.93 20.59 6.31
N LEU A 76 -7.75 19.52 7.10
CA LEU A 76 -8.82 18.97 7.93
C LEU A 76 -9.23 19.97 9.02
N GLY A 77 -8.25 20.62 9.66
CA GLY A 77 -8.51 21.63 10.67
C GLY A 77 -9.31 22.81 10.12
N ALA A 78 -9.03 23.26 8.90
CA ALA A 78 -9.83 24.29 8.23
C ALA A 78 -11.26 23.82 7.98
N ALA A 79 -11.45 22.63 7.40
CA ALA A 79 -12.77 22.08 7.14
C ALA A 79 -13.62 21.96 8.42
N VAL A 80 -13.04 21.49 9.53
CA VAL A 80 -13.72 21.39 10.82
C VAL A 80 -14.08 22.77 11.38
N ARG A 81 -13.18 23.75 11.28
CA ARG A 81 -13.49 25.13 11.72
C ARG A 81 -14.63 25.75 10.91
N ASP A 82 -14.68 25.48 9.62
CA ASP A 82 -15.64 26.11 8.71
C ASP A 82 -17.00 25.38 8.69
N HIS A 83 -17.03 24.07 9.02
CA HIS A 83 -18.22 23.23 8.82
C HIS A 83 -18.62 22.33 9.99
N GLY A 84 -17.83 22.25 11.07
CA GLY A 84 -18.08 21.32 12.17
C GLY A 84 -17.68 19.88 11.83
N GLY A 85 -18.07 18.93 12.69
CA GLY A 85 -17.76 17.50 12.58
C GLY A 85 -19.00 16.61 12.56
#